data_AF-A0A831WB32-F1
#
_entry.id   AF-A0A831WB32-F1
#
_cell.length_a   1.000
_cell.length_b   1.000
_cell.length_c   1.000
_cell.angle_alpha   90.00
_cell.angle_beta   90.00
_cell.angle_gamma   90.00
#
_symmetry.space_group_name_H-M   'P 1'
#
loop_
_entity.id
_entity.type
_entity.pdbx_description
1 polymer ?
#
loop_
_entity_poly.entity_id
_entity_poly.type
_entity_poly.pdbx_seq_one_letter_code
_entity_poly.pdbx_strand_id
1 'polypeptide(L)'
;MELEGLNLPLEVAQRIADGLAAVGLRLPLFATQLFLLLLALAAAGYGLLRLRREGVKDLPGLLLTVAFGLFALGVLIGWGNELLHPLPGRFNGRIDRIDRQGPDRFQGMRVELRNSRGEKVSHEAGILDSRTGFFALSYRPRFADPPRTLHVTAPGCGDLDHTLQRPDLEQAGGVTIGFRCRP
;
A
#
# COMPACT_ATOMS: atom_id res chain seq x y z
N MET A 1 -5.66 10.19 -19.32
CA MET A 1 -5.15 11.19 -18.36
C MET A 1 -5.11 10.50 -17.02
N GLU A 2 -3.91 10.08 -16.66
CA GLU A 2 -3.61 9.17 -15.56
C GLU A 2 -3.68 9.93 -14.24
N LEU A 3 -4.47 9.38 -13.29
CA LEU A 3 -4.51 9.83 -11.91
C LEU A 3 -3.29 9.25 -11.15
N GLU A 4 -2.07 9.56 -11.60
CA GLU A 4 -0.82 9.21 -10.90
C GLU A 4 -0.61 10.05 -9.61
N GLY A 5 -1.46 11.05 -9.35
CA GLY A 5 -1.28 12.00 -8.26
C GLY A 5 -1.67 11.54 -6.84
N LEU A 6 -2.26 10.35 -6.65
CA LEU A 6 -2.75 9.93 -5.32
C LEU A 6 -1.72 9.27 -4.41
N ASN A 7 -0.49 9.00 -4.89
CA ASN A 7 0.58 8.42 -4.05
C ASN A 7 1.51 9.46 -3.40
N LEU A 8 1.37 10.75 -3.72
CA LEU A 8 2.17 11.86 -3.17
C LEU A 8 2.30 11.87 -1.63
N PRO A 9 1.23 11.69 -0.83
CA PRO A 9 1.37 11.72 0.62
C PRO A 9 2.12 10.49 1.18
N LEU A 10 2.07 9.36 0.47
CA LEU A 10 2.77 8.14 0.87
C LEU A 10 4.25 8.20 0.52
N GLU A 11 4.59 8.73 -0.67
CA GLU A 11 5.98 8.91 -1.09
C GLU A 11 6.71 9.90 -0.17
N VAL A 12 6.03 10.99 0.23
CA VAL A 12 6.57 11.93 1.22
C VAL A 12 6.75 11.25 2.59
N ALA A 13 5.79 10.44 3.03
CA ALA A 13 5.90 9.69 4.28
C ALA A 13 7.04 8.66 4.25
N GLN A 14 7.26 7.99 3.11
CA GLN A 14 8.39 7.07 2.90
C GLN A 14 9.72 7.82 2.92
N ARG A 15 9.85 8.95 2.21
CA ARG A 15 11.09 9.74 2.25
C ARG A 15 11.41 10.28 3.64
N ILE A 16 10.39 10.66 4.41
CA ILE A 16 10.56 11.06 5.81
C ILE A 16 10.98 9.86 6.66
N ALA A 17 10.39 8.68 6.44
CA ALA A 17 10.77 7.46 7.13
C ALA A 17 12.21 7.03 6.79
N ASP A 18 12.64 7.16 5.53
CA ASP A 18 14.00 6.88 5.07
C ASP A 18 15.00 7.89 5.67
N GLY A 19 14.63 9.17 5.74
CA GLY A 19 15.42 10.20 6.41
C GLY A 19 15.57 9.94 7.92
N LEU A 20 14.50 9.48 8.59
CA LEU A 20 14.53 9.09 10.00
C LEU A 20 15.33 7.78 10.23
N ALA A 21 15.28 6.85 9.27
CA ALA A 21 16.06 5.62 9.29
C ALA A 21 17.57 5.91 9.19
N ALA A 22 17.98 6.97 8.49
CA ALA A 22 19.37 7.42 8.45
C ALA A 22 19.89 7.90 9.82
N VAL A 23 19.00 8.31 10.72
CA VAL A 23 19.32 8.68 12.12
C VAL A 23 19.24 7.47 13.07
N GLY A 24 19.00 6.26 12.52
CA GLY A 24 18.88 5.02 13.30
C GLY A 24 17.51 4.81 13.95
N LEU A 25 16.55 5.70 13.73
CA LEU A 25 15.19 5.59 14.25
C LEU A 25 14.31 4.83 13.26
N ARG A 26 14.21 3.51 13.44
CA ARG A 26 13.22 2.68 12.74
C ARG A 26 11.86 2.81 13.40
N LEU A 27 11.13 3.87 13.08
CA LEU A 27 9.75 4.05 13.55
C LEU A 27 8.80 3.20 12.69
N PRO A 28 7.86 2.44 13.29
CA PRO A 28 6.79 1.79 12.55
C PRO A 28 5.96 2.85 11.81
N LEU A 29 5.45 2.53 10.61
CA LEU A 29 4.76 3.49 9.74
C LEU A 29 3.59 4.20 10.46
N PHE A 30 2.94 3.50 11.39
CA PHE A 30 1.89 4.06 12.21
C PHE A 30 2.40 5.17 13.15
N ALA A 31 3.57 4.99 13.76
CA ALA A 31 4.17 6.00 14.65
C ALA A 31 4.62 7.24 13.87
N THR A 32 5.15 7.08 12.64
CA THR A 32 5.47 8.23 11.78
C THR A 32 4.22 8.96 11.32
N GLN A 33 3.15 8.24 10.94
CA GLN A 33 1.87 8.85 10.60
C GLN A 33 1.25 9.61 11.77
N LEU A 34 1.25 9.04 12.98
CA LEU A 34 0.76 9.70 14.18
C LEU A 34 1.58 10.95 14.50
N PHE A 35 2.92 10.86 14.40
CA PHE A 35 3.79 12.01 14.61
C PHE A 35 3.50 13.14 13.61
N LEU A 36 3.39 12.82 12.31
CA LEU A 36 3.05 13.78 11.27
C LEU A 36 1.66 14.38 11.48
N LEU A 37 0.69 13.59 11.92
CA LEU A 37 -0.65 14.05 12.26
C LEU A 37 -0.61 15.06 13.43
N LEU A 38 0.11 14.74 14.50
CA LEU A 38 0.26 15.65 15.64
C LEU A 38 0.97 16.94 15.25
N LEU A 39 2.02 16.85 14.43
CA LEU A 39 2.76 18.02 13.93
C LEU A 39 1.89 18.88 13.02
N ALA A 40 1.10 18.26 12.15
CA ALA A 40 0.11 18.94 11.30
C ALA A 40 -0.98 19.62 12.13
N LEU A 41 -1.53 18.95 13.14
CA LEU A 41 -2.54 19.52 14.05
C LEU A 41 -1.97 20.67 14.88
N ALA A 42 -0.73 20.55 15.38
CA ALA A 42 -0.05 21.61 16.11
C ALA A 42 0.22 22.83 15.22
N ALA A 43 0.72 22.62 13.99
CA ALA A 43 0.92 23.68 13.01
C ALA A 43 -0.40 24.37 12.63
N ALA A 44 -1.46 23.58 12.40
CA ALA A 44 -2.78 24.11 12.10
C ALA A 44 -3.38 24.89 13.29
N GLY A 45 -3.25 24.37 14.50
CA GLY A 45 -3.70 25.02 15.73
C GLY A 45 -2.95 26.33 16.00
N TYR A 46 -1.62 26.34 15.80
CA TYR A 46 -0.81 27.54 15.89
C TYR A 46 -1.21 28.58 14.82
N GLY A 47 -1.40 28.14 13.57
CA GLY A 47 -1.89 28.98 12.48
C GLY A 47 -3.24 29.63 12.81
N LEU A 48 -4.19 28.85 13.32
CA LEU A 48 -5.51 29.32 13.78
C LEU A 48 -5.41 30.34 14.92
N LEU A 49 -4.57 30.07 15.92
CA LEU A 49 -4.32 31.00 17.04
C LEU A 49 -3.71 32.31 16.56
N ARG A 50 -2.76 32.23 15.62
CA ARG A 50 -2.09 33.39 15.03
C ARG A 50 -3.04 34.21 14.16
N LEU A 51 -3.83 33.56 13.30
CA LEU A 51 -4.89 34.19 12.50
C LEU A 51 -5.93 34.91 13.39
N ARG A 52 -6.28 34.32 14.54
CA ARG A 52 -7.16 34.96 15.53
C ARG A 52 -6.55 36.22 16.16
N ARG A 53 -5.23 36.25 16.35
CA ARG A 53 -4.52 37.38 16.99
C ARG A 53 -4.18 38.50 16.01
N GLU A 54 -3.73 38.17 14.81
CA GLU A 54 -3.15 39.12 13.84
C GLU A 54 -4.13 39.51 12.71
N GLY A 55 -5.26 38.80 12.59
CA GLY A 55 -6.22 38.96 11.50
C GLY A 55 -5.75 38.33 10.20
N VAL A 56 -6.66 38.18 9.23
CA VAL A 56 -6.45 37.46 7.96
C VAL A 56 -5.64 38.30 6.96
N LYS A 57 -4.43 38.74 7.32
CA LYS A 57 -3.54 39.46 6.40
C LYS A 57 -2.54 38.55 5.69
N ASP A 58 -2.33 37.33 6.20
CA ASP A 58 -1.29 36.43 5.72
C ASP A 58 -1.89 35.24 4.95
N LEU A 59 -2.20 35.48 3.66
CA LEU A 59 -2.71 34.47 2.72
C LEU A 59 -1.88 33.16 2.68
N PRO A 60 -0.53 33.19 2.64
CA PRO A 60 0.26 31.96 2.65
C PRO A 60 0.12 31.17 3.95
N GLY A 61 0.00 31.85 5.10
CA GLY A 61 -0.23 31.18 6.39
C GLY A 61 -1.58 30.46 6.47
N LEU A 62 -2.61 31.04 5.86
CA LEU A 62 -3.94 30.43 5.76
C LEU A 62 -3.92 29.20 4.85
N LEU A 63 -3.28 29.27 3.68
CA LEU A 63 -3.11 28.13 2.77
C LEU A 63 -2.36 26.97 3.46
N LEU A 64 -1.29 27.28 4.20
CA LEU A 64 -0.52 26.28 4.93
C LEU A 64 -1.37 25.56 6.00
N THR A 65 -2.16 26.34 6.74
CA THR A 65 -3.07 25.84 7.79
C THR A 65 -4.13 24.90 7.19
N VAL A 66 -4.73 25.31 6.06
CA VAL A 66 -5.71 24.48 5.34
C VAL A 66 -5.06 23.20 4.80
N ALA A 67 -3.85 23.28 4.23
CA ALA A 67 -3.12 22.12 3.74
C ALA A 67 -2.83 21.10 4.85
N PHE A 68 -2.35 21.55 6.00
CA PHE A 68 -2.14 20.69 7.17
C PHE A 68 -3.44 20.10 7.72
N GLY A 69 -4.52 20.87 7.74
CA GLY A 69 -5.84 20.39 8.13
C GLY A 69 -6.37 19.29 7.20
N LEU A 70 -6.24 19.48 5.88
CA LEU A 70 -6.61 18.47 4.88
C LEU A 70 -5.76 17.22 4.99
N PHE A 71 -4.45 17.37 5.22
CA PHE A 71 -3.55 16.24 5.46
C PHE A 71 -3.98 15.44 6.70
N ALA A 72 -4.25 16.12 7.82
CA ALA A 72 -4.70 15.49 9.05
C ALA A 72 -6.03 14.75 8.85
N LEU A 73 -6.98 15.36 8.16
CA LEU A 73 -8.26 14.74 7.83
C LEU A 73 -8.08 13.50 6.96
N GLY A 74 -7.20 13.54 5.95
CA GLY A 74 -6.88 12.40 5.10
C GLY A 74 -6.33 11.20 5.88
N VAL A 75 -5.42 11.44 6.83
CA VAL A 75 -4.88 10.40 7.72
C VAL A 75 -5.99 9.80 8.59
N LEU A 76 -6.84 10.64 9.21
CA LEU A 76 -7.94 10.18 10.06
C LEU A 76 -8.98 9.38 9.28
N ILE A 77 -9.34 9.80 8.07
CA ILE A 77 -10.24 9.05 7.18
C ILE A 77 -9.62 7.71 6.80
N GLY A 78 -8.32 7.70 6.48
CA GLY A 78 -7.58 6.46 6.19
C GLY A 78 -7.66 5.46 7.34
N TRP A 79 -7.41 5.91 8.57
CA TRP A 79 -7.52 5.07 9.77
C TRP A 79 -8.96 4.64 10.05
N GLY A 80 -9.92 5.55 9.92
CA GLY A 80 -11.34 5.25 10.11
C GLY A 80 -11.85 4.20 9.14
N ASN A 81 -11.45 4.28 7.86
CA ASN A 81 -11.84 3.29 6.87
C ASN A 81 -11.20 1.92 7.14
N GLU A 82 -9.94 1.87 7.60
CA GLU A 82 -9.28 0.63 8.02
C GLU A 82 -9.95 -0.01 9.24
N LEU A 83 -10.46 0.81 10.17
CA LEU A 83 -11.14 0.34 11.38
C LEU A 83 -12.55 -0.19 11.08
N LEU A 84 -13.28 0.49 10.18
CA LEU A 84 -14.65 0.16 9.81
C LEU A 84 -14.72 -0.99 8.79
N HIS A 85 -13.74 -1.05 7.89
CA HIS A 85 -13.65 -2.05 6.83
C HIS A 85 -12.27 -2.74 6.89
N PRO A 86 -12.06 -3.62 7.88
CA PRO A 86 -10.80 -4.35 8.00
C PRO A 86 -10.61 -5.27 6.79
N LEU A 87 -9.37 -5.33 6.30
CA LEU A 87 -9.02 -6.24 5.21
C LEU A 87 -9.29 -7.71 5.60
N PRO A 88 -9.77 -8.53 4.66
CA PRO A 88 -10.26 -9.89 4.94
C PRO A 88 -9.15 -10.89 5.34
N GLY A 89 -7.87 -10.51 5.28
CA GLY A 89 -6.74 -11.39 5.60
C GLY A 89 -6.57 -12.58 4.64
N ARG A 90 -7.31 -12.57 3.53
CA ARG A 90 -7.25 -13.55 2.46
C ARG A 90 -7.22 -12.81 1.13
N PHE A 91 -6.44 -13.33 0.20
CA PHE A 91 -6.33 -12.82 -1.16
C PHE A 91 -6.29 -13.98 -2.14
N ASN A 92 -7.12 -13.92 -3.16
CA ASN A 92 -7.36 -14.98 -4.11
C ASN A 92 -7.52 -14.36 -5.49
N GLY A 93 -7.01 -15.08 -6.48
CA GLY A 93 -6.96 -14.58 -7.83
C GLY A 93 -6.63 -15.70 -8.80
N ARG A 94 -6.41 -15.30 -10.04
CA ARG A 94 -6.06 -16.21 -11.11
C ARG A 94 -4.87 -15.66 -11.87
N ILE A 95 -3.88 -16.50 -12.13
CA ILE A 95 -2.84 -16.19 -13.09
C ILE A 95 -3.27 -16.71 -14.45
N ASP A 96 -3.26 -15.83 -15.45
CA ASP A 96 -3.44 -16.21 -16.85
C ASP A 96 -2.09 -16.21 -17.56
N ARG A 97 -1.65 -17.38 -18.01
CA ARG A 97 -0.35 -17.54 -18.65
C ARG A 97 -0.50 -17.43 -20.16
N ILE A 98 0.10 -16.37 -20.72
CA ILE A 98 -0.08 -16.00 -22.14
C ILE A 98 0.87 -16.78 -23.05
N ASP A 99 2.02 -17.23 -22.53
CA ASP A 99 3.13 -17.80 -23.29
C ASP A 99 3.12 -19.33 -23.42
N ARG A 100 2.34 -20.05 -22.61
CA ARG A 100 2.38 -21.52 -22.56
C ARG A 100 0.98 -22.13 -22.56
N GLN A 101 0.74 -23.04 -23.50
CA GLN A 101 -0.51 -23.79 -23.62
C GLN A 101 -0.31 -25.24 -23.14
N GLY A 102 -1.34 -25.84 -22.54
CA GLY A 102 -1.31 -27.22 -22.05
C GLY A 102 -1.68 -27.38 -20.57
N PRO A 103 -1.91 -28.62 -20.10
CA PRO A 103 -2.39 -28.91 -18.75
C PRO A 103 -1.38 -28.59 -17.64
N ASP A 104 -0.09 -28.52 -17.96
CA ASP A 104 0.99 -28.28 -16.99
C ASP A 104 1.52 -26.83 -17.03
N ARG A 105 0.78 -25.91 -17.65
CA ARG A 105 1.27 -24.53 -17.88
C ARG A 105 1.57 -23.74 -16.60
N PHE A 106 0.97 -24.11 -15.46
CA PHE A 106 1.23 -23.49 -14.15
C PHE A 106 2.10 -24.36 -13.23
N GLN A 107 2.62 -25.48 -13.72
CA GLN A 107 3.39 -26.42 -12.88
C GLN A 107 4.62 -25.73 -12.27
N GLY A 108 4.74 -25.83 -10.96
CA GLY A 108 5.85 -25.24 -10.20
C GLY A 108 5.77 -23.73 -9.99
N MET A 109 4.75 -23.04 -10.53
CA MET A 109 4.54 -21.62 -10.26
C MET A 109 4.13 -21.41 -8.79
N ARG A 110 4.67 -20.36 -8.17
CA ARG A 110 4.31 -19.96 -6.82
C ARG A 110 4.02 -18.47 -6.77
N VAL A 111 3.11 -18.11 -5.88
CA VAL A 111 2.77 -16.72 -5.59
C VAL A 111 3.02 -16.40 -4.13
N GLU A 112 3.43 -15.18 -3.87
CA GLU A 112 3.53 -14.67 -2.51
C GLU A 112 3.13 -13.20 -2.45
N LEU A 113 2.55 -12.81 -1.31
CA LEU A 113 2.27 -11.42 -1.02
C LEU A 113 3.47 -10.79 -0.32
N ARG A 114 3.88 -9.62 -0.82
CA ARG A 114 4.92 -8.78 -0.23
C ARG A 114 4.37 -7.42 0.18
N ASN A 115 4.93 -6.84 1.24
CA ASN A 115 4.63 -5.47 1.65
C ASN A 115 5.39 -4.43 0.81
N SER A 116 5.21 -3.16 1.17
CA SER A 116 5.90 -2.01 0.57
C SER A 116 7.44 -2.08 0.62
N ARG A 117 7.99 -2.93 1.50
CA ARG A 117 9.44 -3.12 1.69
C ARG A 117 9.98 -4.35 0.95
N GLY A 118 9.13 -5.05 0.21
CA GLY A 118 9.48 -6.32 -0.44
C GLY A 118 9.55 -7.51 0.52
N GLU A 119 9.13 -7.36 1.79
CA GLU A 119 9.10 -8.46 2.76
C GLU A 119 7.86 -9.33 2.54
N LYS A 120 8.04 -10.64 2.58
CA LYS A 120 6.91 -11.59 2.50
C LYS A 120 5.98 -11.42 3.71
N VAL A 121 4.70 -11.16 3.43
CA VAL A 121 3.62 -11.04 4.43
C VAL A 121 2.59 -12.16 4.35
N SER A 122 2.59 -12.93 3.26
CA SER A 122 1.83 -14.18 3.16
C SER A 122 2.38 -15.23 4.13
N HIS A 123 1.49 -16.03 4.74
CA HIS A 123 1.90 -17.12 5.62
C HIS A 123 2.72 -18.18 4.87
N GLU A 124 2.29 -18.52 3.66
CA GLU A 124 2.90 -19.53 2.80
C GLU A 124 3.01 -19.00 1.36
N ALA A 125 3.93 -19.58 0.59
CA ALA A 125 3.92 -19.37 -0.85
C ALA A 125 2.77 -20.20 -1.42
N GLY A 126 1.79 -19.53 -2.01
CA GLY A 126 0.60 -20.17 -2.57
C GLY A 126 0.97 -20.97 -3.81
N ILE A 127 0.61 -22.25 -3.80
CA ILE A 127 0.70 -23.10 -4.97
C ILE A 127 -0.51 -22.80 -5.86
N LEU A 128 -0.27 -22.59 -7.15
CA LEU A 128 -1.34 -22.42 -8.12
C LEU A 128 -1.97 -23.77 -8.46
N ASP A 129 -3.28 -23.78 -8.64
CA ASP A 129 -3.97 -24.88 -9.30
C ASP A 129 -3.41 -25.03 -10.73
N SER A 130 -2.87 -26.22 -11.04
CA SER A 130 -2.18 -26.49 -12.31
C SER A 130 -3.09 -26.39 -13.54
N ARG A 131 -4.40 -26.54 -13.38
CA ARG A 131 -5.38 -26.51 -14.47
C ARG A 131 -5.98 -25.12 -14.63
N THR A 132 -6.39 -24.52 -13.52
CA THR A 132 -7.15 -23.26 -13.54
C THR A 132 -6.26 -22.03 -13.41
N GLY A 133 -5.07 -22.15 -12.81
CA GLY A 133 -4.21 -21.03 -12.45
C GLY A 133 -4.73 -20.25 -11.24
N PHE A 134 -5.73 -20.79 -10.53
CA PHE A 134 -6.29 -20.19 -9.34
C PHE A 134 -5.34 -20.33 -8.15
N PHE A 135 -5.30 -19.31 -7.30
CA PHE A 135 -4.55 -19.35 -6.05
C PHE A 135 -5.34 -18.68 -4.92
N ALA A 136 -5.03 -19.10 -3.69
CA ALA A 136 -5.51 -18.46 -2.48
C ALA A 136 -4.34 -18.30 -1.50
N LEU A 137 -4.18 -17.10 -0.97
CA LEU A 137 -3.14 -16.71 -0.03
C LEU A 137 -3.79 -16.17 1.23
N SER A 138 -3.35 -16.66 2.38
CA SER A 138 -3.67 -16.05 3.67
C SER A 138 -2.53 -15.13 4.11
N TYR A 139 -2.88 -13.98 4.68
CA TYR A 139 -1.93 -13.07 5.30
C TYR A 139 -2.55 -12.48 6.55
N ARG A 140 -1.71 -12.07 7.50
CA ARG A 140 -2.19 -11.35 8.68
C ARG A 140 -2.33 -9.87 8.30
N PRO A 141 -3.55 -9.30 8.26
CA PRO A 141 -3.70 -7.88 7.99
C PRO A 141 -2.99 -7.10 9.10
N ARG A 142 -2.01 -6.28 8.72
CA ARG A 142 -1.29 -5.39 9.62
C ARG A 142 -1.74 -3.97 9.34
N PHE A 143 -2.12 -3.26 10.39
CA PHE A 143 -2.47 -1.86 10.32
C PHE A 143 -1.29 -1.06 9.75
N ALA A 144 -1.55 -0.26 8.72
CA ALA A 144 -0.59 0.59 8.01
C ALA A 144 0.45 -0.12 7.09
N ASP A 145 0.52 -1.46 7.03
CA ASP A 145 1.43 -2.15 6.09
C ASP A 145 0.74 -3.33 5.39
N PRO A 146 -0.31 -3.07 4.57
CA PRO A 146 -0.99 -4.10 3.81
C PRO A 146 -0.07 -4.66 2.71
N PRO A 147 -0.38 -5.86 2.17
CA PRO A 147 0.25 -6.35 0.95
C PRO A 147 0.18 -5.30 -0.17
N ARG A 148 1.28 -5.09 -0.87
CA ARG A 148 1.37 -4.14 -2.00
C ARG A 148 1.79 -4.79 -3.29
N THR A 149 2.41 -5.96 -3.21
CA THR A 149 2.93 -6.65 -4.37
C THR A 149 2.54 -8.12 -4.31
N LEU A 150 1.99 -8.63 -5.40
CA LEU A 150 1.96 -10.06 -5.67
C LEU A 150 3.21 -10.41 -6.46
N HIS A 151 4.09 -11.18 -5.84
CA HIS A 151 5.30 -11.70 -6.47
C HIS A 151 5.00 -13.09 -7.01
N VAL A 152 5.26 -13.30 -8.29
CA VAL A 152 5.05 -14.56 -9.00
C VAL A 152 6.41 -15.12 -9.41
N THR A 153 6.68 -16.36 -9.01
CA THR A 153 7.89 -17.09 -9.38
C THR A 153 7.52 -18.30 -10.22
N ALA A 154 8.30 -18.59 -11.25
CA ALA A 154 8.08 -19.73 -12.13
C ALA A 154 9.41 -20.38 -12.53
N PRO A 155 9.51 -21.72 -12.57
CA PRO A 155 10.75 -22.39 -12.96
C PRO A 155 11.16 -22.02 -14.39
N GLY A 156 12.40 -21.54 -14.54
CA GLY A 156 12.96 -21.15 -15.84
C GLY A 156 12.40 -19.86 -16.43
N CYS A 157 11.75 -19.02 -15.62
CA CYS A 157 11.32 -17.67 -16.00
C CYS A 157 11.84 -16.67 -14.97
N GLY A 158 12.01 -15.41 -15.39
CA GLY A 158 12.18 -14.30 -14.48
C GLY A 158 10.93 -14.07 -13.62
N ASP A 159 11.16 -13.51 -12.44
CA ASP A 159 10.10 -13.18 -11.50
C ASP A 159 9.22 -12.03 -12.02
N LEU A 160 7.94 -12.05 -11.65
CA LEU A 160 6.99 -10.98 -11.97
C LEU A 160 6.44 -10.37 -10.69
N ASP A 161 6.61 -9.07 -10.53
CA ASP A 161 5.96 -8.29 -9.49
C ASP A 161 4.74 -7.57 -10.06
N HIS A 162 3.59 -7.76 -9.42
CA HIS A 162 2.35 -7.06 -9.73
C HIS A 162 1.91 -6.20 -8.56
N THR A 163 1.77 -4.90 -8.77
CA THR A 163 1.33 -3.96 -7.74
C THR A 163 -0.16 -4.14 -7.45
N LEU A 164 -0.49 -4.38 -6.19
CA LEU A 164 -1.85 -4.51 -5.67
C LEU A 164 -2.33 -3.17 -5.11
N GLN A 165 -3.54 -2.80 -5.46
CA GLN A 165 -4.26 -1.68 -4.87
C GLN A 165 -5.21 -2.18 -3.78
N ARG A 166 -5.71 -1.26 -2.95
CA ARG A 166 -6.66 -1.58 -1.89
C ARG A 166 -7.94 -2.25 -2.42
N PRO A 167 -8.56 -1.81 -3.53
CA PRO A 167 -9.74 -2.48 -4.08
C PRO A 167 -9.48 -3.94 -4.43
N ASP A 168 -8.27 -4.28 -4.90
CA ASP A 168 -7.88 -5.65 -5.22
C ASP A 168 -7.88 -6.54 -3.97
N LEU A 169 -7.46 -5.99 -2.83
CA LEU A 169 -7.41 -6.70 -1.54
C LEU A 169 -8.79 -6.79 -0.87
N GLU A 170 -9.66 -5.81 -1.08
CA GLU A 170 -11.02 -5.76 -0.52
C GLU A 170 -11.96 -6.72 -1.24
N GLN A 171 -11.80 -6.90 -2.55
CA GLN A 171 -12.71 -7.75 -3.34
C GLN A 171 -12.58 -9.25 -3.05
N ALA A 172 -11.54 -9.70 -2.31
CA ALA A 172 -11.37 -11.09 -1.88
C ALA A 172 -11.72 -12.11 -2.99
N GLY A 173 -11.30 -11.82 -4.23
CA GLY A 173 -11.51 -12.67 -5.39
C GLY A 173 -11.76 -11.87 -6.66
N GLY A 174 -11.10 -12.27 -7.75
CA GLY A 174 -11.42 -11.77 -9.09
C GLY A 174 -10.26 -11.11 -9.84
N VAL A 175 -9.14 -10.84 -9.17
CA VAL A 175 -7.96 -10.29 -9.84
C VAL A 175 -7.38 -11.36 -10.77
N THR A 176 -7.37 -11.05 -12.07
CA THR A 176 -6.74 -11.88 -13.10
C THR A 176 -5.45 -11.21 -13.55
N ILE A 177 -4.33 -11.90 -13.39
CA ILE A 177 -3.00 -11.35 -13.64
C ILE A 177 -2.40 -12.06 -14.83
N GLY A 178 -2.07 -11.31 -15.88
CA GLY A 178 -1.35 -11.82 -17.04
C GLY A 178 0.12 -12.09 -16.69
N PHE A 179 0.55 -13.34 -16.80
CA PHE A 179 1.95 -13.72 -16.69
C PHE A 179 2.50 -14.06 -18.08
N ARG A 180 3.66 -13.48 -18.42
CA ARG A 180 4.43 -13.81 -19.61
C ARG A 180 5.85 -14.15 -19.16
N CYS A 181 6.26 -15.39 -19.39
CA CYS A 181 7.64 -15.80 -19.12
C CYS A 181 8.62 -14.95 -19.94
N ARG A 182 9.55 -14.31 -19.25
CA ARG A 182 10.75 -13.72 -19.83
C ARG A 182 11.95 -14.52 -19.31
N PRO A 183 12.84 -15.02 -20.19
CA PRO A 183 14.04 -15.74 -19.76
C PRO A 183 15.00 -14.83 -18.99
#